data_AF-A0A0H5NF46-F1
#
_entry.id   AF-A0A0H5NF46-F1
#
_cell.length_a   1.000
_cell.length_b   1.000
_cell.length_c   1.000
_cell.angle_alpha   90.00
_cell.angle_beta   90.00
_cell.angle_gamma   90.00
#
_symmetry.space_group_name_H-M   'P 1'
#
loop_
_entity.id
_entity.type
_entity.pdbx_description
1 polymer ?
#
loop_
_entity_poly.entity_id
_entity_poly.type
_entity_poly.pdbx_seq_one_letter_code
_entity_poly.pdbx_strand_id
1 'polypeptide(L)'
;MVAIMTMTPVHMRLHHHELGAVGLVIGLHVGAMYLPSLVTGVLVDRLGRTPMAVAAGVTLLAAGVVAALAPGDSLGLLIIALMLLGLGWNFGLIAGTALVVDATVPANRPRVQGTIDVLIALAGAGGGVLSGVVMTATSYAVLSLAGGVLALILIPALWWARRRSARPAGVFGGTDG
;
A
#
# COMPACT_ATOMS: atom_id res chain seq x y z
N MET A 1 4.37 1.83 -2.96
CA MET A 1 3.58 2.42 -4.07
C MET A 1 4.25 3.66 -4.65
N VAL A 2 4.30 4.79 -3.93
CA VAL A 2 4.85 6.07 -4.45
C VAL A 2 6.24 5.91 -5.07
N ALA A 3 7.17 5.28 -4.34
CA ALA A 3 8.52 4.99 -4.82
C ALA A 3 8.57 4.33 -6.21
N ILE A 4 7.76 3.29 -6.42
CA ILE A 4 7.68 2.55 -7.70
C ILE A 4 7.09 3.46 -8.78
N MET A 5 5.99 4.16 -8.49
CA MET A 5 5.33 5.06 -9.44
C MET A 5 6.21 6.22 -9.88
N THR A 6 7.04 6.77 -9.00
CA THR A 6 8.00 7.83 -9.35
C THR A 6 9.02 7.34 -10.38
N MET A 7 9.48 6.09 -10.28
CA MET A 7 10.51 5.53 -11.17
C MET A 7 9.94 4.82 -12.40
N THR A 8 8.65 4.49 -12.44
CA THR A 8 8.02 3.80 -13.58
C THR A 8 8.20 4.57 -14.90
N PRO A 9 7.88 5.87 -15.02
CA PRO A 9 8.08 6.60 -16.28
C PRO A 9 9.54 6.60 -16.72
N VAL A 10 10.46 6.73 -15.77
CA VAL A 10 11.91 6.71 -16.02
C VAL A 10 12.31 5.34 -16.59
N HIS A 11 11.90 4.26 -15.93
CA HIS A 11 12.15 2.89 -16.39
C HIS A 11 11.59 2.64 -17.80
N MET A 12 10.35 3.05 -18.05
CA MET A 12 9.71 2.90 -19.36
C MET A 12 10.46 3.68 -20.46
N ARG A 13 10.90 4.91 -20.18
CA ARG A 13 11.65 5.71 -21.15
C ARG A 13 13.03 5.15 -21.44
N LEU A 14 13.70 4.54 -20.45
CA LEU A 14 14.97 3.82 -20.64
C LEU A 14 14.81 2.59 -21.54
N HIS A 15 13.63 1.98 -21.56
CA HIS A 15 13.27 0.89 -22.47
C HIS A 15 12.55 1.35 -23.74
N HIS A 16 12.71 2.62 -24.12
CA HIS A 16 12.21 3.21 -25.37
C HIS A 16 10.69 3.18 -25.55
N HIS A 17 9.91 3.11 -24.46
CA HIS A 17 8.46 3.26 -24.54
C HIS A 17 8.05 4.71 -24.86
N GLU A 18 7.02 4.83 -25.68
CA GLU A 18 6.42 6.12 -26.05
C GLU A 18 5.71 6.79 -24.86
N LEU A 19 5.61 8.12 -24.88
CA LEU A 19 4.90 8.87 -23.83
C LEU A 19 3.42 8.50 -23.73
N GLY A 20 2.79 8.10 -24.84
CA GLY A 20 1.42 7.59 -24.84
C GLY A 20 1.27 6.30 -24.03
N ALA A 21 2.26 5.40 -24.07
CA ALA A 21 2.26 4.17 -23.28
C ALA A 21 2.42 4.46 -21.79
N VAL A 22 3.29 5.42 -21.43
CA VAL A 22 3.42 5.90 -20.04
C VAL A 22 2.08 6.46 -19.53
N GLY A 23 1.41 7.29 -20.34
CA GLY A 23 0.09 7.84 -20.00
C GLY A 23 -0.98 6.76 -19.79
N LEU A 24 -1.01 5.75 -20.66
CA LEU A 24 -1.91 4.61 -20.54
C LEU A 24 -1.69 3.84 -19.23
N VAL A 25 -0.42 3.53 -18.92
CA VAL A 25 -0.03 2.80 -17.72
C VAL A 25 -0.43 3.56 -16.45
N ILE A 26 -0.16 4.87 -16.39
CA ILE A 26 -0.56 5.72 -15.26
C ILE A 26 -2.09 5.79 -15.16
N GLY A 27 -2.78 5.95 -16.29
CA GLY A 27 -4.25 6.00 -16.32
C GLY A 27 -4.90 4.72 -15.80
N LEU A 28 -4.42 3.55 -16.24
CA LEU A 28 -4.90 2.25 -15.75
C LEU A 28 -4.58 2.03 -14.27
N HIS A 29 -3.40 2.48 -13.81
CA HIS A 29 -3.04 2.45 -12.40
C HIS A 29 -4.01 3.29 -11.55
N VAL A 30 -4.27 4.53 -11.93
CA VAL A 30 -5.21 5.42 -11.23
C VAL A 30 -6.63 4.86 -11.30
N GLY A 31 -7.03 4.26 -12.44
CA GLY A 31 -8.28 3.52 -12.55
C GLY A 31 -8.37 2.40 -11.50
N ALA A 32 -7.33 1.58 -11.37
CA ALA A 32 -7.26 0.52 -10.36
C ALA A 32 -7.22 1.05 -8.91
N MET A 33 -6.74 2.28 -8.69
CA MET A 33 -6.77 2.92 -7.36
C MET A 33 -8.18 3.33 -6.93
N TYR A 34 -9.04 3.78 -7.85
CA TYR A 34 -10.30 4.45 -7.46
C TYR A 34 -11.57 3.74 -7.93
N LEU A 35 -11.59 3.14 -9.13
CA LEU A 35 -12.77 2.44 -9.66
C LEU A 35 -13.30 1.32 -8.75
N PRO A 36 -12.46 0.47 -8.13
CA PRO A 36 -12.98 -0.61 -7.30
C PRO A 36 -13.52 -0.14 -5.93
N SER A 37 -13.33 1.13 -5.55
CA SER A 37 -13.53 1.63 -4.17
C SER A 37 -14.89 1.27 -3.55
N LEU A 38 -15.97 1.34 -4.33
CA LEU A 38 -17.32 0.98 -3.88
C LEU A 38 -17.42 -0.51 -3.52
N VAL A 39 -16.85 -1.38 -4.35
CA VAL A 39 -16.84 -2.83 -4.16
C VAL A 39 -15.95 -3.21 -2.98
N THR A 40 -14.78 -2.58 -2.87
CA THR A 40 -13.85 -2.82 -1.77
C THR A 40 -14.37 -2.35 -0.43
N GLY A 41 -15.17 -1.28 -0.37
CA GLY A 41 -15.88 -0.89 0.85
C GLY A 41 -16.78 -2.03 1.35
N VAL A 42 -17.65 -2.54 0.46
CA VAL A 42 -18.50 -3.70 0.78
C VAL A 42 -17.68 -4.93 1.19
N LEU A 43 -16.53 -5.15 0.54
CA LEU A 43 -15.66 -6.28 0.84
C LEU A 43 -14.98 -6.15 2.21
N VAL A 44 -14.55 -4.95 2.60
CA VAL A 44 -14.01 -4.63 3.94
C VAL A 44 -15.06 -4.87 5.03
N ASP A 45 -16.31 -4.50 4.77
CA ASP A 45 -17.38 -4.73 5.73
C ASP A 45 -17.74 -6.22 5.87
N ARG A 46 -17.71 -6.98 4.77
CA ARG A 46 -18.05 -8.41 4.75
C ARG A 46 -16.93 -9.34 5.21
N LEU A 47 -15.72 -9.18 4.69
CA LEU A 47 -14.57 -10.03 5.03
C LEU A 47 -13.85 -9.58 6.30
N GLY A 48 -14.05 -8.32 6.69
CA GLY A 48 -13.41 -7.70 7.82
C GLY A 48 -12.16 -6.91 7.45
N ARG A 49 -11.80 -5.99 8.34
CA ARG A 49 -10.79 -4.96 8.11
C ARG A 49 -9.38 -5.55 8.02
N THR A 50 -9.03 -6.47 8.92
CA THR A 50 -7.68 -7.05 8.93
C THR A 50 -7.42 -8.02 7.79
N PRO A 51 -8.32 -8.95 7.41
CA PRO A 51 -8.12 -9.76 6.21
C PRO A 51 -7.91 -8.90 4.96
N MET A 52 -8.66 -7.81 4.80
CA MET A 52 -8.46 -6.87 3.70
C MET A 52 -7.12 -6.12 3.77
N ALA A 53 -6.66 -5.73 4.95
CA ALA A 53 -5.34 -5.13 5.12
C ALA A 53 -4.20 -6.13 4.80
N VAL A 54 -4.37 -7.42 5.09
CA VAL A 54 -3.43 -8.48 4.67
C VAL A 54 -3.48 -8.66 3.15
N ALA A 55 -4.68 -8.68 2.55
CA ALA A 55 -4.84 -8.74 1.11
C ALA A 55 -4.14 -7.57 0.41
N ALA A 56 -4.18 -6.37 0.99
CA ALA A 56 -3.43 -5.21 0.51
C ALA A 56 -1.92 -5.49 0.44
N GLY A 57 -1.32 -5.94 1.54
CA GLY A 57 0.10 -6.28 1.60
C GLY A 57 0.52 -7.36 0.60
N VAL A 58 -0.28 -8.44 0.48
CA VAL A 58 -0.04 -9.52 -0.48
C VAL A 58 -0.16 -9.02 -1.92
N THR A 59 -1.16 -8.20 -2.23
CA THR A 59 -1.35 -7.65 -3.57
C THR A 59 -0.22 -6.69 -3.95
N LEU A 60 0.26 -5.88 -3.00
CA LEU A 60 1.41 -5.00 -3.20
C LEU A 60 2.70 -5.80 -3.42
N LEU A 61 2.89 -6.92 -2.73
CA LEU A 61 4.02 -7.81 -3.00
C LEU A 61 3.90 -8.44 -4.39
N ALA A 62 2.72 -8.93 -4.76
CA ALA A 62 2.48 -9.50 -6.08
C ALA A 62 2.79 -8.48 -7.19
N ALA A 63 2.37 -7.23 -7.02
CA ALA A 63 2.73 -6.13 -7.91
C ALA A 63 4.26 -5.97 -8.04
N GLY A 64 4.98 -5.98 -6.91
CA GLY A 64 6.44 -5.89 -6.89
C GLY A 64 7.14 -7.07 -7.60
N VAL A 65 6.63 -8.29 -7.42
CA VAL A 65 7.14 -9.49 -8.08
C VAL A 65 6.89 -9.45 -9.59
N VAL A 66 5.66 -9.12 -10.02
CA VAL A 66 5.34 -9.00 -11.45
C VAL A 66 6.19 -7.91 -12.10
N ALA A 67 6.36 -6.76 -11.44
CA ALA A 67 7.22 -5.69 -11.93
C ALA A 67 8.70 -6.10 -12.05
N ALA A 68 9.19 -6.93 -11.13
CA ALA A 68 10.58 -7.40 -11.15
C ALA A 68 10.85 -8.48 -12.20
N LEU A 69 9.84 -9.29 -12.51
CA LEU A 69 9.91 -10.34 -13.52
C LEU A 69 9.59 -9.83 -14.93
N ALA A 70 9.03 -8.62 -15.05
CA ALA A 70 8.74 -8.00 -16.33
C ALA A 70 10.04 -7.71 -17.09
N PRO A 71 10.21 -8.24 -18.31
CA PRO A 71 11.21 -7.71 -19.23
C PRO A 71 10.98 -6.21 -19.42
N GLY A 72 12.04 -5.41 -19.50
CA GLY A 72 11.92 -3.95 -19.51
C GLY A 72 11.13 -3.39 -20.70
N ASP A 73 11.08 -4.13 -21.81
CA ASP A 73 10.29 -3.84 -23.01
C ASP A 73 8.84 -4.37 -22.92
N SER A 74 8.49 -5.15 -21.90
CA SER A 74 7.16 -5.74 -21.74
C SER A 74 6.14 -4.77 -21.13
N LEU A 75 5.45 -4.04 -22.00
CA LEU A 75 4.38 -3.11 -21.59
C LEU A 75 3.24 -3.84 -20.85
N GLY A 76 2.85 -5.03 -21.30
CA GLY A 76 1.74 -5.78 -20.72
C GLY A 76 1.98 -6.17 -19.26
N LEU A 77 3.17 -6.66 -18.93
CA LEU A 77 3.51 -7.03 -17.55
C LEU A 77 3.64 -5.80 -16.65
N LEU A 78 4.16 -4.69 -17.16
CA LEU A 78 4.16 -3.42 -16.42
C LEU A 78 2.74 -2.93 -16.13
N ILE A 79 1.82 -3.00 -17.10
CA ILE A 79 0.40 -2.67 -16.88
C ILE A 79 -0.18 -3.53 -15.75
N ILE A 80 -0.01 -4.85 -15.82
CA ILE A 80 -0.54 -5.78 -14.80
C ILE A 80 0.06 -5.44 -13.42
N ALA A 81 1.38 -5.27 -13.34
CA ALA A 81 2.05 -4.95 -12.09
C ALA A 81 1.51 -3.64 -11.47
N LEU A 82 1.28 -2.61 -12.29
CA LEU A 82 0.88 -1.29 -11.82
C LEU A 82 -0.62 -1.23 -11.51
N MET A 83 -1.45 -2.00 -12.21
CA MET A 83 -2.83 -2.22 -11.82
C MET A 83 -2.93 -2.95 -10.47
N LEU A 84 -2.13 -4.01 -10.27
CA LEU A 84 -2.04 -4.68 -8.96
C LEU A 84 -1.54 -3.73 -7.87
N LEU A 85 -0.57 -2.87 -8.18
CA LEU A 85 -0.07 -1.88 -7.23
C LEU A 85 -1.17 -0.89 -6.81
N GLY A 86 -1.99 -0.45 -7.76
CA GLY A 86 -3.14 0.43 -7.51
C GLY A 86 -4.21 -0.26 -6.66
N LEU A 87 -4.52 -1.52 -6.98
CA LEU A 87 -5.50 -2.32 -6.24
C LEU A 87 -5.05 -2.60 -4.80
N GLY A 88 -3.78 -2.97 -4.60
CA GLY A 88 -3.21 -3.18 -3.28
C GLY A 88 -3.23 -1.91 -2.43
N TRP A 89 -2.97 -0.74 -3.04
CA TRP A 89 -3.12 0.55 -2.36
C TRP A 89 -4.58 0.83 -1.98
N ASN A 90 -5.54 0.55 -2.87
CA ASN A 90 -6.96 0.74 -2.61
C ASN A 90 -7.43 -0.10 -1.40
N PHE A 91 -7.09 -1.38 -1.38
CA PHE A 91 -7.41 -2.28 -0.25
C PHE A 91 -6.84 -1.74 1.06
N GLY A 92 -5.58 -1.30 1.03
CA GLY A 92 -4.88 -0.78 2.20
C GLY A 92 -5.50 0.52 2.72
N LEU A 93 -5.86 1.45 1.82
CA LEU A 93 -6.44 2.73 2.20
C LEU A 93 -7.84 2.55 2.79
N ILE A 94 -8.71 1.77 2.14
CA ILE A 94 -10.09 1.58 2.62
C ILE A 94 -10.09 0.79 3.94
N ALA A 95 -9.34 -0.31 4.02
CA ALA A 95 -9.25 -1.09 5.26
C ALA A 95 -8.57 -0.31 6.39
N GLY A 96 -7.53 0.46 6.08
CA GLY A 96 -6.80 1.30 7.04
C GLY A 96 -7.70 2.40 7.61
N THR A 97 -8.40 3.14 6.77
CA THR A 97 -9.35 4.17 7.22
C THR A 97 -10.49 3.56 8.04
N ALA A 98 -11.01 2.38 7.66
CA ALA A 98 -12.01 1.67 8.47
C ALA A 98 -11.46 1.30 9.86
N LEU A 99 -10.22 0.80 9.96
CA LEU A 99 -9.58 0.51 11.25
C LEU A 99 -9.43 1.77 12.12
N VAL A 100 -9.12 2.92 11.52
CA VAL A 100 -9.03 4.20 12.23
C VAL A 100 -10.41 4.62 12.76
N VAL A 101 -11.44 4.51 11.93
CA VAL A 101 -12.83 4.83 12.31
C VAL A 101 -13.30 3.93 13.45
N ASP A 102 -12.97 2.64 13.42
CA ASP A 102 -13.30 1.66 14.48
C ASP A 102 -12.52 1.94 15.78
N ALA A 103 -11.30 2.46 15.68
CA ALA A 103 -10.43 2.77 16.82
C ALA A 103 -10.64 4.17 17.42
N THR A 104 -11.53 4.99 16.86
CA THR A 104 -11.68 6.40 17.27
C THR A 104 -13.13 6.84 17.41
N VAL A 105 -13.35 7.79 18.32
CA VAL A 105 -14.66 8.46 18.50
C VAL A 105 -14.85 9.58 17.47
N PRO A 106 -16.11 9.93 17.10
CA PRO A 106 -16.40 10.95 16.08
C PRO A 106 -15.65 12.28 16.27
N ALA A 107 -15.51 12.74 17.52
CA ALA A 107 -14.81 13.99 17.83
C ALA A 107 -13.31 13.97 17.48
N ASN A 108 -12.67 12.81 17.53
CA ASN A 108 -11.22 12.68 17.31
C ASN A 108 -10.85 12.17 15.92
N ARG A 109 -11.81 11.61 15.16
CA ARG A 109 -11.59 11.05 13.81
C ARG A 109 -10.85 12.00 12.86
N PRO A 110 -11.26 13.28 12.68
CA PRO A 110 -10.58 14.16 11.74
C PRO A 110 -9.12 14.43 12.12
N ARG A 111 -8.84 14.55 13.43
CA ARG A 111 -7.48 14.79 13.92
C ARG A 111 -6.56 13.59 13.69
N VAL A 112 -7.06 12.38 13.96
CA VAL A 112 -6.29 11.15 13.75
C VAL A 112 -6.07 10.90 12.27
N GLN A 113 -7.11 11.04 11.43
CA GLN A 113 -6.98 10.90 9.99
C GLN A 113 -6.00 11.92 9.40
N GLY A 114 -6.09 13.20 9.79
CA GLY A 114 -5.13 14.21 9.33
C GLY A 114 -3.69 13.91 9.71
N THR A 115 -3.45 13.31 10.90
CA THR A 115 -2.11 12.85 11.29
C THR A 115 -1.62 11.72 10.38
N ILE A 116 -2.50 10.77 10.04
CA ILE A 116 -2.20 9.68 9.12
C ILE A 116 -1.90 10.21 7.72
N ASP A 117 -2.68 11.18 7.23
CA ASP A 117 -2.49 11.78 5.91
C ASP A 117 -1.13 12.50 5.82
N VAL A 118 -0.71 13.20 6.89
CA VAL A 118 0.64 13.79 6.97
C VAL A 118 1.72 12.71 6.94
N LEU A 119 1.56 11.62 7.69
CA LEU A 119 2.52 10.51 7.67
C LEU A 119 2.60 9.84 6.28
N ILE A 120 1.47 9.68 5.60
CA ILE A 120 1.41 9.18 4.22
C ILE A 120 2.16 10.13 3.28
N ALA A 121 1.95 11.44 3.41
CA ALA A 121 2.64 12.44 2.60
C ALA A 121 4.16 12.42 2.83
N LEU A 122 4.61 12.36 4.09
CA LEU A 122 6.02 12.27 4.44
C LEU A 122 6.66 10.97 3.93
N ALA A 123 5.98 9.84 4.11
CA ALA A 123 6.42 8.55 3.59
C ALA A 123 6.47 8.55 2.04
N GLY A 124 5.51 9.22 1.39
CA GLY A 124 5.48 9.40 -0.05
C GLY A 124 6.65 10.24 -0.56
N ALA A 125 6.91 11.39 0.07
CA ALA A 125 8.03 12.26 -0.27
C ALA A 125 9.38 11.55 -0.05
N GLY A 126 9.57 10.94 1.12
CA GLY A 126 10.77 10.16 1.43
C GLY A 126 10.95 8.98 0.48
N GLY A 127 9.87 8.23 0.20
CA GLY A 127 9.90 7.12 -0.75
C GLY A 127 10.21 7.54 -2.18
N GLY A 128 9.74 8.72 -2.63
CA GLY A 128 10.04 9.28 -3.94
C GLY A 128 11.50 9.73 -4.09
N VAL A 129 12.09 10.30 -3.03
CA VAL A 129 13.52 10.65 -3.03
C VAL A 129 14.38 9.38 -3.00
N LEU A 130 14.07 8.45 -2.09
CA LEU A 130 14.81 7.20 -1.94
C LEU A 130 14.71 6.31 -3.18
N SER A 131 13.59 6.34 -3.90
CA SER A 131 13.45 5.55 -5.14
C SER A 131 14.45 5.97 -6.20
N GLY A 132 14.78 7.26 -6.31
CA GLY A 132 15.81 7.74 -7.21
C GLY A 132 17.18 7.20 -6.86
N VAL A 133 17.55 7.25 -5.58
CA VAL A 133 18.82 6.70 -5.08
C VAL A 133 18.93 5.19 -5.34
N VAL A 134 17.86 4.44 -5.07
CA VAL A 134 17.83 2.99 -5.33
C VAL A 134 17.92 2.70 -6.83
N MET A 135 17.20 3.45 -7.66
CA MET A 135 17.18 3.24 -9.11
C MET A 135 18.53 3.55 -9.76
N THR A 136 19.25 4.56 -9.28
CA THR A 136 20.61 4.88 -9.78
C THR A 136 21.67 3.90 -9.29
N ALA A 137 21.51 3.35 -8.08
CA ALA A 137 22.47 2.40 -7.51
C ALA A 137 22.22 0.93 -7.91
N THR A 138 20.97 0.57 -8.22
CA THR A 138 20.56 -0.82 -8.43
C THR A 138 19.69 -0.98 -9.69
N SER A 139 18.38 -1.19 -9.56
CA SER A 139 17.46 -1.40 -10.68
C SER A 139 16.00 -1.23 -10.25
N TYR A 140 15.11 -1.17 -11.25
CA TYR A 140 13.66 -1.14 -11.04
C TYR A 140 13.14 -2.42 -10.36
N ALA A 141 13.74 -3.57 -10.67
CA ALA A 141 13.39 -4.85 -10.08
C ALA A 141 13.66 -4.86 -8.56
N VAL A 142 14.85 -4.38 -8.15
CA VAL A 142 15.22 -4.27 -6.72
C VAL A 142 14.28 -3.31 -6.00
N LEU A 143 14.00 -2.14 -6.59
CA LEU A 143 13.07 -1.17 -6.04
C LEU A 143 11.66 -1.77 -5.84
N SER A 144 11.18 -2.52 -6.83
CA SER A 144 9.84 -3.13 -6.83
C SER A 144 9.72 -4.26 -5.81
N LEU A 145 10.72 -5.14 -5.73
CA LEU A 145 10.76 -6.21 -4.72
C LEU A 145 10.90 -5.65 -3.31
N ALA A 146 11.81 -4.69 -3.09
CA ALA A 146 11.99 -4.06 -1.79
C ALA A 146 10.71 -3.37 -1.32
N GLY A 147 10.03 -2.64 -2.21
CA GLY A 147 8.74 -2.03 -1.93
C GLY A 147 7.64 -3.06 -1.61
N GLY A 148 7.60 -4.17 -2.34
CA GLY A 148 6.68 -5.29 -2.09
C GLY A 148 6.92 -5.99 -0.76
N VAL A 149 8.18 -6.30 -0.43
CA VAL A 149 8.56 -6.90 0.85
C VAL A 149 8.27 -5.96 2.02
N LEU A 150 8.55 -4.66 1.86
CA LEU A 150 8.22 -3.66 2.87
C LEU A 150 6.71 -3.64 3.18
N ALA A 151 5.86 -3.85 2.17
CA ALA A 151 4.42 -3.94 2.37
C ALA A 151 4.00 -5.12 3.26
N LEU A 152 4.78 -6.21 3.30
CA LEU A 152 4.49 -7.34 4.19
C LEU A 152 4.67 -7.03 5.67
N ILE A 153 5.40 -5.97 6.03
CA ILE A 153 5.55 -5.53 7.43
C ILE A 153 4.20 -5.19 8.07
N LEU A 154 3.18 -4.87 7.26
CA LEU A 154 1.80 -4.69 7.72
C LEU A 154 1.27 -5.93 8.47
N ILE A 155 1.62 -7.14 8.04
CA ILE A 155 1.08 -8.39 8.61
C ILE A 155 1.50 -8.60 10.07
N PRO A 156 2.81 -8.62 10.42
CA PRO A 156 3.24 -8.76 11.82
C PRO A 156 2.83 -7.54 12.65
N ALA A 157 2.79 -6.32 12.08
CA ALA A 157 2.34 -5.13 12.79
C ALA A 157 0.88 -5.25 13.23
N LEU A 158 -0.02 -5.68 12.33
CA LEU A 158 -1.42 -5.92 12.64
C LEU A 158 -1.62 -7.04 13.66
N TRP A 159 -0.82 -8.11 13.55
CA TRP A 159 -0.86 -9.21 14.51
C TRP A 159 -0.42 -8.77 15.91
N TRP A 160 0.63 -7.95 16.00
CA TRP A 160 1.10 -7.42 17.27
C TRP A 160 0.08 -6.46 17.90
N ALA A 161 -0.54 -5.60 17.10
CA ALA A 161 -1.60 -4.70 17.57
C ALA A 161 -2.78 -5.48 18.17
N ARG A 162 -3.25 -6.53 17.49
CA ARG A 162 -4.31 -7.42 17.98
C ARG A 162 -3.96 -8.09 19.31
N ARG A 163 -2.72 -8.55 19.46
CA ARG A 163 -2.25 -9.18 20.72
C ARG A 163 -2.23 -8.21 21.90
N ARG A 164 -1.96 -6.92 21.66
CA ARG A 164 -2.00 -5.90 22.73
C ARG A 164 -3.42 -5.61 23.19
N SER A 165 -4.39 -5.59 22.29
CA SER A 165 -5.81 -5.44 22.64
C SER A 165 -6.39 -6.65 23.37
N ALA A 166 -5.81 -7.84 23.19
CA ALA A 166 -6.23 -9.08 23.84
C ALA A 166 -5.60 -9.33 25.23
N ARG A 167 -4.71 -8.44 25.72
CA ARG A 167 -4.26 -8.49 27.12
C ARG A 167 -5.36 -7.85 27.98
N PRO A 168 -6.09 -8.62 28.82
CA PRO A 168 -6.97 -8.02 29.80
C PRO A 168 -6.11 -7.13 30.69
N ALA A 169 -6.56 -5.90 30.95
CA ALA A 169 -6.06 -5.14 32.08
C ALA A 169 -6.13 -6.09 33.28
N GLY A 170 -4.96 -6.42 33.86
CA GLY A 170 -4.92 -7.24 35.05
C GLY A 170 -5.88 -6.64 36.05
N VAL A 171 -6.87 -7.43 36.45
CA VAL A 171 -7.71 -7.18 37.60
C VAL A 171 -6.73 -7.08 38.77
N PHE A 172 -6.28 -5.86 39.07
CA PHE A 172 -5.78 -5.56 40.39
C PHE A 172 -7.01 -5.70 41.28
N GLY A 173 -7.14 -6.91 41.83
CA GLY A 173 -8.16 -7.27 42.78
C GLY A 173 -8.07 -6.31 43.96
N GLY A 174 -9.07 -5.44 44.06
CA GLY A 174 -9.58 -5.08 45.37
C GLY A 174 -10.33 -6.29 45.91
N THR A 175 -9.80 -6.86 46.99
CA THR A 175 -10.59 -7.49 48.05
C THR A 175 -9.89 -7.13 49.36
N ASP A 176 -10.40 -6.07 49.97
CA ASP A 176 -10.88 -6.00 51.36
C ASP A 176 -10.05 -6.67 52.47
N GLY A 177 -9.74 -5.86 53.48
CA GLY A 177 -9.20 -6.25 54.78
C GLY A 177 -8.67 -5.05 55.55
#